data_AF-A0A060C9Y1-F1
#
_entry.id   AF-A0A060C9Y1-F1
#
_cell.length_a   1.000
_cell.length_b   1.000
_cell.length_c   1.000
_cell.angle_alpha   90.00
_cell.angle_beta   90.00
_cell.angle_gamma   90.00
#
_symmetry.space_group_name_H-M   'P 1'
#
loop_
_entity.id
_entity.type
_entity.pdbx_description
1 polymer ?
#
loop_
_entity_poly.entity_id
_entity_poly.type
_entity_poly.pdbx_seq_one_letter_code
_entity_poly.pdbx_strand_id
1 'polypeptide(L)'
;RDNNIYLVKFLYGNSESQVTEDGKPNAILNGIPDWVYEEEFAFNRALEFSADSKMLIYIRFDETEVPSYSFPLFAGEAPHLDAFAKYPGSYIYKYPKTGETNSKVSVRSFDIKSRVTRQIKLPLDADGYIPRIYATSDPNKIAIATLNRHQNRLDLYFADPRSTISKLVLRDESE
;
A
#
# COMPACT_ATOMS: atom_id res chain seq x y z
N ARG A 1 -6.36 8.31 -6.78
CA ARG A 1 -7.72 8.92 -6.61
C ARG A 1 -8.65 7.83 -6.16
N ASP A 2 -9.49 8.09 -5.15
CA ASP A 2 -10.39 7.07 -4.58
C ASP A 2 -9.67 5.75 -4.27
N ASN A 3 -8.50 5.87 -3.64
CA ASN A 3 -7.62 4.75 -3.31
C ASN A 3 -7.14 3.89 -4.50
N ASN A 4 -7.31 4.40 -5.72
CA ASN A 4 -6.86 3.77 -6.95
C ASN A 4 -5.67 4.49 -7.58
N ILE A 5 -4.86 3.71 -8.30
CA ILE A 5 -3.68 4.18 -9.04
C ILE A 5 -4.06 4.49 -10.49
N TYR A 6 -3.54 5.60 -11.00
CA TYR A 6 -3.70 6.04 -12.38
C TYR A 6 -2.32 6.37 -12.96
N LEU A 7 -2.13 6.05 -14.24
CA LEU A 7 -0.94 6.42 -15.02
C LEU A 7 -1.32 7.47 -16.05
N VAL A 8 -0.59 8.58 -16.05
CA VAL A 8 -0.78 9.69 -17.00
C VAL A 8 0.38 9.70 -18.00
N LYS A 9 0.07 9.66 -19.29
CA LYS A 9 1.04 9.70 -20.38
C LYS A 9 1.15 11.12 -20.93
N PHE A 10 2.12 11.88 -20.45
CA PHE A 10 2.27 13.29 -20.81
C PHE A 10 2.41 13.54 -22.32
N LEU A 11 3.23 12.73 -23.01
CA LEU A 11 3.49 12.88 -24.45
C LEU A 11 2.31 12.49 -25.36
N TYR A 12 1.24 11.93 -24.80
CA TYR A 12 0.04 11.50 -25.53
C TYR A 12 -1.17 12.31 -25.09
N GLY A 13 -1.02 13.63 -25.03
CA GLY A 13 -2.10 14.56 -24.67
C GLY A 13 -2.62 14.33 -23.24
N ASN A 14 -1.73 13.97 -22.31
CA ASN A 14 -2.10 13.59 -20.94
C ASN A 14 -3.12 12.44 -20.88
N SER A 15 -3.08 11.51 -21.84
CA SER A 15 -3.91 10.30 -21.81
C SER A 15 -3.72 9.55 -20.50
N GLU A 16 -4.82 9.29 -19.82
CA GLU A 16 -4.84 8.63 -18.53
C GLU A 16 -5.30 7.18 -18.65
N SER A 17 -4.70 6.30 -17.85
CA SER A 17 -5.08 4.90 -17.75
C SER A 17 -5.20 4.54 -16.27
N GLN A 18 -6.38 4.09 -15.87
CA GLN A 18 -6.58 3.50 -14.54
C GLN A 18 -5.83 2.16 -14.45
N VAL A 19 -5.16 1.92 -13.33
CA VAL A 19 -4.37 0.70 -13.07
C VAL A 19 -5.08 -0.24 -12.11
N THR A 20 -5.72 0.32 -11.08
CA THR A 20 -6.51 -0.43 -10.10
C THR A 20 -7.95 0.06 -10.11
N GLU A 21 -8.87 -0.85 -9.84
CA GLU A 21 -10.31 -0.56 -9.90
C GLU A 21 -11.04 -0.91 -8.60
N ASP A 22 -10.35 -1.54 -7.63
CA ASP A 22 -10.93 -2.05 -6.39
C ASP A 22 -10.72 -1.12 -5.19
N GLY A 23 -10.07 0.03 -5.37
CA GLY A 23 -9.89 1.04 -4.33
C GLY A 23 -11.22 1.47 -3.74
N LYS A 24 -11.31 1.44 -2.41
CA LYS A 24 -12.54 1.70 -1.66
C LYS A 24 -12.19 2.39 -0.33
N PRO A 25 -12.78 3.55 -0.01
CA PRO A 25 -12.56 4.21 1.27
C PRO A 25 -12.86 3.29 2.45
N ASN A 26 -12.01 3.30 3.48
CA ASN A 26 -12.12 2.47 4.68
C ASN A 26 -12.17 0.95 4.38
N ALA A 27 -11.52 0.49 3.30
CA ALA A 27 -11.48 -0.92 2.94
C ALA A 27 -10.22 -1.29 2.13
N ILE A 28 -10.00 -0.67 0.97
CA ILE A 28 -8.90 -1.04 0.07
C ILE A 28 -8.09 0.19 -0.29
N LEU A 29 -6.76 0.12 -0.11
CA LEU A 29 -5.81 1.11 -0.58
C LEU A 29 -4.79 0.49 -1.54
N ASN A 30 -4.56 1.15 -2.68
CA ASN A 30 -3.57 0.74 -3.66
C ASN A 30 -2.45 1.77 -3.77
N GLY A 31 -1.21 1.38 -3.45
CA GLY A 31 -0.02 2.19 -3.65
C GLY A 31 0.18 3.35 -2.67
N ILE A 32 -0.67 3.45 -1.66
CA ILE A 32 -0.55 4.35 -0.51
C ILE A 32 -0.70 3.52 0.77
N PRO A 33 0.00 3.89 1.85
CA PRO A 33 -0.10 3.18 3.13
C PRO A 33 -1.44 3.43 3.82
N ASP A 34 -1.80 2.53 4.74
CA ASP A 34 -2.81 2.80 5.75
C ASP A 34 -2.23 3.67 6.89
N TRP A 35 -3.07 4.01 7.88
CA TRP A 35 -2.68 4.88 9.00
C TRP A 35 -1.47 4.34 9.78
N VAL A 36 -1.45 3.04 10.09
CA VAL A 36 -0.35 2.43 10.87
C VAL A 36 0.95 2.48 10.09
N TYR A 37 0.90 2.18 8.79
CA TYR A 37 2.10 2.19 7.96
C TYR A 37 2.65 3.60 7.74
N GLU A 38 1.78 4.60 7.61
CA GLU A 38 2.21 5.99 7.47
C GLU A 38 2.93 6.48 8.73
N GLU A 39 2.37 6.20 9.91
CA GLU A 39 2.89 6.70 11.20
C GLU A 39 4.09 5.88 11.71
N GLU A 40 4.00 4.55 11.70
CA GLU A 40 5.00 3.68 12.35
C GLU A 40 6.19 3.33 11.43
N PHE A 41 5.95 3.25 10.11
CA PHE A 41 7.02 2.98 9.13
C PHE A 41 7.46 4.22 8.33
N ALA A 42 6.85 5.38 8.59
CA ALA A 42 7.26 6.70 8.11
C ALA A 42 7.43 6.79 6.58
N PHE A 43 6.40 6.38 5.82
CA PHE A 43 6.34 6.60 4.39
C PHE A 43 4.93 6.94 3.93
N ASN A 44 4.80 7.64 2.80
CA ASN A 44 3.51 8.06 2.22
C ASN A 44 3.29 7.52 0.79
N ARG A 45 4.24 6.72 0.28
CA ARG A 45 4.21 6.12 -1.05
C ARG A 45 4.55 4.64 -0.98
N ALA A 46 3.60 3.79 -1.35
CA ALA A 46 3.73 2.34 -1.34
C ALA A 46 3.82 1.77 -2.76
N LEU A 47 4.47 2.49 -3.69
CA LEU A 47 4.62 2.10 -5.09
C LEU A 47 6.00 2.48 -5.63
N GLU A 48 6.48 1.69 -6.58
CA GLU A 48 7.76 1.85 -7.27
C GLU A 48 7.66 1.38 -8.73
N PHE A 49 8.45 1.97 -9.61
CA PHE A 49 8.60 1.49 -10.98
C PHE A 49 9.78 0.49 -11.07
N SER A 50 9.71 -0.45 -12.02
CA SER A 50 10.89 -1.23 -12.41
C SER A 50 11.98 -0.31 -13.00
N ALA A 51 13.24 -0.75 -12.98
CA ALA A 51 14.37 0.04 -13.51
C ALA A 51 14.16 0.52 -14.97
N ASP A 52 13.46 -0.28 -15.78
CA ASP A 52 13.13 0.04 -17.17
C ASP A 52 11.78 0.76 -17.34
N SER A 53 11.11 1.11 -16.24
CA SER A 53 9.81 1.79 -16.18
C SER A 53 8.68 1.08 -16.94
N LYS A 54 8.81 -0.23 -17.22
CA LYS A 54 7.76 -1.02 -17.90
C LYS A 54 6.75 -1.65 -16.95
N MET A 55 7.10 -1.74 -15.67
CA MET A 55 6.25 -2.31 -14.64
C MET A 55 6.09 -1.33 -13.50
N LEU A 56 4.88 -1.29 -12.95
CA LEU A 56 4.56 -0.64 -11.70
C LEU A 56 4.41 -1.73 -10.64
N ILE A 57 5.09 -1.58 -9.51
CA ILE A 57 4.99 -2.45 -8.35
C ILE A 57 4.38 -1.62 -7.23
N TYR A 58 3.41 -2.16 -6.52
CA TYR A 58 2.75 -1.44 -5.44
C TYR A 58 2.27 -2.39 -4.35
N ILE A 59 2.13 -1.86 -3.14
CA ILE A 59 1.51 -2.57 -2.02
C ILE A 59 0.01 -2.27 -2.07
N ARG A 60 -0.80 -3.33 -1.96
CA ARG A 60 -2.24 -3.27 -1.74
C ARG A 60 -2.51 -3.58 -0.28
N PHE A 61 -3.24 -2.68 0.38
CA PHE A 61 -3.68 -2.80 1.76
C PHE A 61 -5.18 -3.12 1.76
N ASP A 62 -5.55 -4.19 2.46
CA ASP A 62 -6.93 -4.55 2.74
C ASP A 62 -7.21 -4.34 4.23
N GLU A 63 -7.79 -3.18 4.54
CA GLU A 63 -8.14 -2.74 5.88
C GLU A 63 -9.61 -3.04 6.22
N THR A 64 -10.29 -3.88 5.43
CA THR A 64 -11.73 -4.17 5.60
C THR A 64 -12.05 -4.69 7.01
N GLU A 65 -11.20 -5.58 7.54
CA GLU A 65 -11.33 -6.19 8.87
C GLU A 65 -10.73 -5.35 10.00
N VAL A 66 -10.07 -4.23 9.68
CA VAL A 66 -9.48 -3.36 10.69
C VAL A 66 -10.60 -2.59 11.42
N PRO A 67 -10.58 -2.53 12.77
CA PRO A 67 -11.52 -1.72 13.53
C PRO A 67 -11.48 -0.24 13.10
N SER A 68 -12.64 0.39 13.09
CA SER A 68 -12.75 1.82 12.81
C SER A 68 -12.77 2.60 14.11
N TYR A 69 -12.10 3.75 14.12
CA TYR A 69 -12.25 4.76 15.14
C TYR A 69 -13.00 5.95 14.55
N SER A 70 -13.89 6.54 15.34
CA SER A 70 -14.70 7.68 14.93
C SER A 70 -14.67 8.78 15.98
N PHE A 71 -14.59 10.02 15.54
CA PHE A 71 -14.68 11.19 16.41
C PHE A 71 -15.54 12.28 15.77
N PRO A 72 -16.14 13.19 16.56
CA PRO A 72 -16.96 14.27 16.03
C PRO A 72 -16.10 15.27 15.25
N LEU A 73 -16.56 15.64 14.05
CA LEU A 73 -15.93 16.65 13.22
C LEU A 73 -16.80 17.92 13.24
N PHE A 74 -16.27 19.00 13.78
CA PHE A 74 -16.95 20.29 13.85
C PHE A 74 -16.68 21.11 12.59
N ALA A 75 -17.46 22.17 12.36
CA ALA A 75 -17.29 23.03 11.20
C ALA A 75 -15.87 23.61 11.06
N GLY A 76 -15.17 23.83 12.18
CA GLY A 76 -13.86 24.46 12.17
C GLY A 76 -13.92 25.93 11.73
N GLU A 77 -12.78 26.61 11.78
CA GLU A 77 -12.65 28.00 11.34
C GLU A 77 -12.02 28.08 9.94
N ALA A 78 -10.94 27.32 9.72
CA ALA A 78 -10.22 27.28 8.45
C ALA A 78 -9.60 25.89 8.21
N PRO A 79 -10.13 25.06 7.29
CA PRO A 79 -11.32 25.30 6.48
C PRO A 79 -12.61 25.28 7.32
N HIS A 80 -13.57 26.16 7.00
CA HIS A 80 -14.92 26.07 7.54
C HIS A 80 -15.74 25.06 6.71
N LEU A 81 -16.33 24.08 7.38
CA LEU A 81 -17.16 23.04 6.78
C LEU A 81 -18.64 23.36 7.05
N ASP A 82 -19.28 24.07 6.11
CA ASP A 82 -20.68 24.51 6.22
C ASP A 82 -21.65 23.37 6.54
N ALA A 83 -21.37 22.16 6.05
CA ALA A 83 -22.16 20.96 6.31
C ALA A 83 -22.28 20.64 7.81
N PHE A 84 -21.34 21.09 8.64
CA PHE A 84 -21.28 20.85 10.08
C PHE A 84 -21.53 22.10 10.92
N ALA A 85 -22.04 23.19 10.33
CA ALA A 85 -22.25 24.47 11.02
C ALA A 85 -23.33 24.40 12.11
N LYS A 86 -24.35 23.55 11.94
CA LYS A 86 -25.46 23.40 12.91
C LYS A 86 -25.32 22.18 13.82
N TYR A 87 -24.79 21.08 13.28
CA TYR A 87 -24.58 19.83 14.00
C TYR A 87 -23.23 19.22 13.59
N PRO A 88 -22.44 18.68 14.53
CA PRO A 88 -21.17 18.04 14.20
C PRO A 88 -21.35 16.86 13.25
N GLY A 89 -20.43 16.71 12.30
CA GLY A 89 -20.27 15.50 11.52
C GLY A 89 -19.54 14.41 12.29
N SER A 90 -19.21 13.33 11.58
CA SER A 90 -18.33 12.28 12.09
C SER A 90 -17.21 12.05 11.10
N TYR A 91 -15.98 11.97 11.61
CA TYR A 91 -14.83 11.49 10.87
C TYR A 91 -14.55 10.05 11.31
N ILE A 92 -14.45 9.14 10.34
CA ILE A 92 -14.25 7.70 10.58
C ILE A 92 -13.03 7.25 9.78
N TYR A 93 -12.09 6.60 10.44
CA TYR A 93 -10.90 6.03 9.82
C TYR A 93 -10.50 4.71 10.50
N LYS A 94 -9.64 3.92 9.84
CA LYS A 94 -9.15 2.64 10.34
C LYS A 94 -8.02 2.84 11.34
N TYR A 95 -8.18 2.25 12.52
CA TYR A 95 -7.23 2.37 13.63
C TYR A 95 -7.22 1.08 14.45
N PRO A 96 -6.28 0.15 14.19
CA PRO A 96 -6.13 -1.04 15.01
C PRO A 96 -5.41 -0.66 16.31
N LYS A 97 -6.05 -0.90 17.45
CA LYS A 97 -5.34 -0.85 18.75
C LYS A 97 -4.42 -2.06 18.89
N THR A 98 -3.49 -1.99 19.83
CA THR A 98 -2.60 -3.12 20.15
C THR A 98 -3.42 -4.40 20.40
N GLY A 99 -3.09 -5.47 19.66
CA GLY A 99 -3.77 -6.76 19.72
C GLY A 99 -4.93 -6.92 18.73
N GLU A 100 -5.39 -5.86 18.08
CA GLU A 100 -6.41 -5.93 17.03
C GLU A 100 -5.84 -6.41 15.69
N THR A 101 -6.74 -6.75 14.77
CA THR A 101 -6.40 -7.19 13.42
C THR A 101 -5.84 -6.03 12.60
N ASN A 102 -4.69 -6.25 11.97
CA ASN A 102 -4.08 -5.30 11.03
C ASN A 102 -4.58 -5.50 9.60
N SER A 103 -4.29 -4.53 8.74
CA SER A 103 -4.56 -4.65 7.30
C SER A 103 -3.81 -5.84 6.70
N LYS A 104 -4.51 -6.61 5.87
CA LYS A 104 -3.87 -7.66 5.07
C LYS A 104 -3.14 -7.00 3.91
N VAL A 105 -1.83 -7.22 3.82
CA VAL A 105 -0.99 -6.57 2.82
C VAL A 105 -0.53 -7.55 1.75
N SER A 106 -0.42 -7.07 0.51
CA SER A 106 0.13 -7.86 -0.60
C SER A 106 0.87 -6.98 -1.59
N VAL A 107 1.95 -7.48 -2.19
CA VAL A 107 2.61 -6.78 -3.29
C VAL A 107 2.01 -7.19 -4.62
N ARG A 108 1.67 -6.21 -5.44
CA ARG A 108 1.13 -6.35 -6.79
C ARG A 108 2.13 -5.81 -7.80
N SER A 109 2.18 -6.44 -8.96
CA SER A 109 2.90 -5.93 -10.13
C SER A 109 1.93 -5.72 -11.29
N PHE A 110 2.08 -4.61 -12.00
CA PHE A 110 1.29 -4.24 -13.16
C PHE A 110 2.21 -4.01 -14.35
N ASP A 111 2.01 -4.78 -15.42
CA ASP A 111 2.72 -4.57 -16.67
C ASP A 111 2.00 -3.49 -17.50
N ILE A 112 2.68 -2.38 -17.75
CA ILE A 112 2.09 -1.17 -18.35
C ILE A 112 1.67 -1.41 -19.81
N LYS A 113 2.39 -2.28 -20.53
CA LYS A 113 2.13 -2.54 -21.96
C LYS A 113 0.94 -3.48 -22.13
N SER A 114 0.94 -4.59 -21.41
CA SER A 114 -0.08 -5.63 -21.51
C SER A 114 -1.30 -5.38 -20.61
N ARG A 115 -1.20 -4.44 -19.67
CA ARG A 115 -2.23 -4.11 -18.67
C ARG A 115 -2.61 -5.29 -17.79
N VAL A 116 -1.67 -6.17 -17.50
CA VAL A 116 -1.91 -7.34 -16.65
C VAL A 116 -1.35 -7.11 -15.25
N THR A 117 -2.23 -7.21 -14.25
CA THR A 117 -1.88 -7.20 -12.83
C THR A 117 -1.62 -8.62 -12.31
N ARG A 118 -0.60 -8.78 -11.47
CA ARG A 118 -0.25 -10.02 -10.79
C ARG A 118 -0.01 -9.77 -9.32
N GLN A 119 -0.20 -10.80 -8.49
CA GLN A 119 0.25 -10.80 -7.10
C GLN A 119 1.63 -11.44 -7.04
N ILE A 120 2.57 -10.79 -6.36
CA ILE A 120 3.86 -11.40 -6.06
C ILE A 120 3.65 -12.50 -5.01
N LYS A 121 4.22 -13.69 -5.26
CA LYS A 121 4.20 -14.81 -4.33
C LYS A 121 5.27 -14.56 -3.28
N LEU A 122 4.90 -13.81 -2.25
CA LEU A 122 5.75 -13.46 -1.13
C LEU A 122 5.40 -14.36 0.07
N PRO A 123 6.36 -15.09 0.65
CA PRO A 123 6.15 -15.79 1.91
C PRO A 123 6.02 -14.76 3.03
N LEU A 124 4.79 -14.39 3.36
CA LEU A 124 4.45 -13.44 4.40
C LEU A 124 3.47 -14.12 5.37
N ASP A 125 3.71 -13.94 6.66
CA ASP A 125 2.77 -14.37 7.70
C ASP A 125 1.44 -13.62 7.56
N ALA A 126 0.33 -14.20 8.02
CA ALA A 126 -1.00 -13.62 7.81
C ALA A 126 -1.16 -12.20 8.40
N ASP A 127 -0.41 -11.92 9.47
CA ASP A 127 -0.34 -10.66 10.21
C ASP A 127 1.03 -9.96 10.08
N GLY A 128 1.84 -10.41 9.11
CA GLY A 128 3.14 -9.81 8.80
C GLY A 128 3.02 -8.46 8.11
N TYR A 129 4.13 -7.73 8.11
CA TYR A 129 4.24 -6.42 7.49
C TYR A 129 5.10 -6.43 6.24
N ILE A 130 4.87 -5.45 5.35
CA ILE A 130 5.74 -5.12 4.23
C ILE A 130 6.18 -3.66 4.37
N PRO A 131 7.18 -3.35 5.22
CA PRO A 131 7.55 -1.97 5.51
C PRO A 131 8.01 -1.18 4.28
N ARG A 132 8.64 -1.87 3.32
CA ARG A 132 9.10 -1.23 2.08
C ARG A 132 9.28 -2.18 0.91
N ILE A 133 9.10 -1.60 -0.27
CA ILE A 133 9.56 -2.13 -1.55
C ILE A 133 10.61 -1.17 -2.12
N TYR A 134 11.65 -1.70 -2.73
CA TYR A 134 12.70 -0.92 -3.36
C TYR A 134 12.91 -1.37 -4.81
N ALA A 135 12.92 -0.39 -5.71
CA ALA A 135 13.44 -0.61 -7.05
C ALA A 135 14.92 -1.01 -6.97
N THR A 136 15.31 -2.00 -7.76
CA THR A 136 16.72 -2.34 -7.95
C THR A 136 17.21 -1.82 -9.30
N SER A 137 18.50 -1.93 -9.59
CA SER A 137 19.04 -1.63 -10.92
C SER A 137 18.68 -2.69 -11.97
N ASP A 138 18.24 -3.88 -11.57
CA ASP A 138 17.78 -4.95 -12.46
C ASP A 138 16.27 -4.83 -12.67
N PRO A 139 15.78 -4.62 -13.91
CA PRO A 139 14.35 -4.46 -14.18
C PRO A 139 13.52 -5.71 -13.85
N ASN A 140 14.16 -6.87 -13.70
CA ASN A 140 13.50 -8.12 -13.32
C ASN A 140 13.60 -8.40 -11.81
N LYS A 141 14.06 -7.45 -11.00
CA LYS A 141 14.13 -7.58 -9.55
C LYS A 141 13.55 -6.37 -8.83
N ILE A 142 12.62 -6.63 -7.93
CA ILE A 142 12.21 -5.71 -6.87
C ILE A 142 12.68 -6.28 -5.53
N ALA A 143 13.21 -5.45 -4.65
CA ALA A 143 13.50 -5.85 -3.29
C ALA A 143 12.28 -5.58 -2.40
N ILE A 144 11.90 -6.55 -1.58
CA ILE A 144 10.74 -6.47 -0.70
C ILE A 144 11.22 -6.81 0.71
N ALA A 145 11.13 -5.84 1.61
CA ALA A 145 11.38 -6.06 3.03
C ALA A 145 10.07 -6.48 3.70
N THR A 146 10.14 -7.49 4.56
CA THR A 146 9.01 -7.95 5.37
C THR A 146 9.39 -8.11 6.82
N LEU A 147 8.45 -7.84 7.72
CA LEU A 147 8.59 -8.10 9.16
C LEU A 147 7.48 -9.04 9.63
N ASN A 148 7.77 -9.87 10.63
CA ASN A 148 6.71 -10.58 11.35
C ASN A 148 5.97 -9.64 12.32
N ARG A 149 4.83 -10.08 12.87
CA ARG A 149 4.01 -9.28 13.78
C ARG A 149 4.76 -8.75 15.00
N HIS A 150 5.67 -9.56 15.55
CA HIS A 150 6.52 -9.23 16.70
C HIS A 150 7.68 -8.27 16.35
N GLN A 151 7.94 -8.03 15.07
CA GLN A 151 9.02 -7.19 14.57
C GLN A 151 10.43 -7.62 15.01
N ASN A 152 10.62 -8.91 15.27
CA ASN A 152 11.93 -9.49 15.59
C ASN A 152 12.51 -10.34 14.46
N ARG A 153 11.78 -10.52 13.34
CA ARG A 153 12.26 -11.20 12.14
C ARG A 153 12.07 -10.31 10.91
N LEU A 154 13.18 -9.86 10.35
CA LEU A 154 13.27 -9.13 9.09
C LEU A 154 13.72 -10.07 7.97
N ASP A 155 12.91 -10.17 6.91
CA ASP A 155 13.30 -10.85 5.69
C ASP A 155 13.39 -9.86 4.52
N LEU A 156 14.43 -10.02 3.70
CA LEU A 156 14.57 -9.33 2.43
C LEU A 156 14.47 -10.33 1.29
N TYR A 157 13.48 -10.12 0.43
CA TYR A 157 13.26 -10.91 -0.77
C TYR A 157 13.64 -10.12 -2.03
N PHE A 158 14.24 -10.80 -3.01
CA PHE A 158 14.20 -10.35 -4.39
C PHE A 158 13.09 -11.09 -5.11
N ALA A 159 12.15 -10.32 -5.66
CA ALA A 159 11.05 -10.85 -6.44
C ALA A 159 11.14 -10.40 -7.90
N ASP A 160 10.77 -11.30 -8.81
CA ASP A 160 10.58 -10.97 -10.20
C ASP A 160 9.12 -10.50 -10.43
N PRO A 161 8.89 -9.26 -10.90
CA PRO A 161 7.53 -8.74 -11.03
C PRO A 161 6.74 -9.40 -12.17
N ARG A 162 7.39 -10.06 -13.13
CA ARG A 162 6.72 -10.79 -14.24
C ARG A 162 6.38 -12.21 -13.82
N SER A 163 7.36 -12.94 -13.31
CA SER A 163 7.18 -14.35 -12.94
C SER A 163 6.53 -14.54 -11.56
N THR A 164 6.48 -13.47 -10.74
CA THR A 164 5.94 -13.42 -9.37
C THR A 164 6.72 -14.20 -8.32
N ILE A 165 7.83 -14.82 -8.71
CA ILE A 165 8.65 -15.66 -7.83
C ILE A 165 9.51 -14.77 -6.94
N SER A 166 9.52 -15.06 -5.64
CA SER A 166 10.35 -14.40 -4.64
C SER A 166 11.44 -15.34 -4.14
N LYS A 167 12.65 -14.82 -3.95
CA LYS A 167 13.79 -15.52 -3.36
C LYS A 167 14.28 -14.75 -2.14
N LEU A 168 14.39 -15.44 -1.00
CA LEU A 168 14.98 -14.89 0.21
C LEU A 168 16.47 -14.60 -0.02
N VAL A 169 16.93 -13.42 0.36
CA VAL A 169 18.30 -12.94 0.16
C VAL A 169 18.99 -12.67 1.49
N LEU A 170 18.23 -12.18 2.47
CA LEU A 170 18.68 -11.91 3.82
C LEU A 170 17.55 -12.25 4.79
N ARG A 171 17.91 -12.85 5.93
CA ARG A 171 17.09 -12.91 7.13
C ARG A 171 17.91 -12.38 8.29
N ASP A 172 17.33 -11.49 9.05
CA ASP A 172 17.82 -11.05 10.36
C ASP A 172 16.74 -11.36 11.39
N GLU A 173 17.12 -12.04 12.47
CA GLU A 173 16.20 -12.54 13.48
C GLU A 173 16.85 -12.43 14.85
N SER A 174 16.13 -11.81 15.78
CA SER A 174 16.54 -11.67 17.19
C SER A 174 15.62 -12.50 18.08
N GLU A 175 16.20 -13.07 19.15
CA GLU A 175 15.46 -13.83 20.17
C GLU A 175 14.49 -12.97 20.97
#